data_AF-A0A964LAG7-F1
#
_entry.id   AF-A0A964LAG7-F1
#
_cell.length_a   1.000
_cell.length_b   1.000
_cell.length_c   1.000
_cell.angle_alpha   90.00
_cell.angle_beta   90.00
_cell.angle_gamma   90.00
#
_symmetry.space_group_name_H-M   'P 1'
#
loop_
_entity.id
_entity.type
_entity.pdbx_description
1 polymer ?
#
loop_
_entity_poly.entity_id
_entity_poly.type
_entity_poly.pdbx_seq_one_letter_code
_entity_poly.pdbx_strand_id
1 'polypeptide(L)'
;MPADLPLVALDASSLQTAVAELGNNTSEATKNQGAIRFKARVTELTAPHCRELGGAATPGPYVELTITDDGPSFAPEQRAKLRVRGADLFQSIQT
;
A
#
# COMPACT_ATOMS: atom_id res chain seq x y z
N MET A 1 18.01 -5.18 -1.88
CA MET A 1 17.12 -4.36 -1.05
C MET A 1 17.55 -2.90 -1.13
N PRO A 2 16.64 -1.93 -1.06
CA PRO A 2 17.00 -0.51 -0.90
C PRO A 2 17.81 -0.35 0.40
N ALA A 3 18.98 0.29 0.32
CA ALA A 3 19.94 0.33 1.43
C ALA A 3 19.60 1.37 2.51
N ASP A 4 18.58 2.20 2.25
CA ASP A 4 18.23 3.43 2.98
C ASP A 4 16.90 3.33 3.74
N LEU A 5 16.26 2.16 3.75
CA LEU A 5 15.01 1.97 4.49
C LEU A 5 15.28 1.67 5.97
N PRO A 6 14.58 2.35 6.90
CA PRO A 6 14.68 2.06 8.31
C PRO A 6 14.06 0.68 8.61
N LEU A 7 14.50 0.07 9.70
CA LEU A 7 13.80 -1.07 10.27
C LEU A 7 12.44 -0.61 10.81
N VAL A 8 11.38 -1.32 10.42
CA VAL A 8 10.01 -1.02 10.85
C VAL A 8 9.51 -2.19 11.70
N ALA A 9 8.99 -1.90 12.88
CA ALA A 9 8.34 -2.90 13.72
C ALA A 9 6.93 -3.16 13.17
N LEU A 10 6.71 -4.36 12.64
CA LEU A 10 5.42 -4.81 12.07
C LEU A 10 5.33 -6.34 12.12
N ASP A 11 4.11 -6.87 11.98
CA ASP A 11 3.93 -8.30 11.73
C ASP A 11 4.30 -8.63 10.27
N ALA A 12 5.38 -9.38 10.09
CA ALA A 12 5.91 -9.72 8.78
C ALA A 12 4.93 -10.56 7.96
N SER A 13 4.15 -11.41 8.63
CA SER A 13 3.19 -12.30 7.97
C SER A 13 2.05 -11.50 7.34
N SER A 14 1.48 -10.56 8.09
CA SER A 14 0.43 -9.65 7.60
C SER A 14 0.92 -8.81 6.42
N LEU A 15 2.15 -8.27 6.49
CA LEU A 15 2.71 -7.52 5.36
C LEU A 15 2.92 -8.43 4.15
N GLN A 16 3.43 -9.64 4.34
CA GLN A 16 3.64 -10.59 3.24
C GLN A 16 2.32 -10.93 2.54
N THR A 17 1.26 -11.21 3.31
CA THR A 17 -0.08 -11.45 2.77
C THR A 17 -0.59 -10.25 1.98
N ALA A 18 -0.52 -9.04 2.55
CA ALA A 18 -0.97 -7.84 1.86
C ALA A 18 -0.21 -7.59 0.54
N VAL A 19 1.11 -7.77 0.54
CA VAL A 19 1.94 -7.62 -0.66
C VAL A 19 1.64 -8.71 -1.69
N ALA A 20 1.41 -9.95 -1.26
CA ALA A 20 1.06 -11.05 -2.16
C ALA A 20 -0.28 -10.80 -2.84
N GLU A 21 -1.32 -10.40 -2.09
CA GLU A 21 -2.64 -10.09 -2.65
C GLU A 21 -2.59 -8.92 -3.64
N LEU A 22 -1.86 -7.85 -3.31
CA LEU A 22 -1.64 -6.75 -4.24
C LEU A 22 -0.84 -7.19 -5.47
N GLY A 23 0.17 -8.04 -5.29
CA GLY A 23 0.94 -8.65 -6.37
C GLY A 23 0.08 -9.47 -7.33
N ASN A 24 -0.78 -10.33 -6.78
CA ASN A 24 -1.74 -11.12 -7.55
C ASN A 24 -2.67 -10.23 -8.37
N ASN A 25 -3.25 -9.21 -7.74
CA ASN A 25 -4.12 -8.24 -8.43
C ASN A 25 -3.40 -7.53 -9.59
N THR A 26 -2.15 -7.12 -9.39
CA THR A 26 -1.35 -6.50 -10.46
C THR A 26 -0.96 -7.47 -11.57
N SER A 27 -0.69 -8.74 -11.24
CA SER A 27 -0.39 -9.78 -12.22
C SER A 27 -1.63 -10.08 -13.08
N GLU A 28 -2.80 -10.18 -12.46
CA GLU A 28 -4.07 -10.38 -13.16
C GLU A 28 -4.40 -9.20 -14.07
N ALA A 29 -4.22 -7.96 -13.59
CA ALA A 29 -4.47 -6.75 -14.38
C ALA A 29 -3.61 -6.74 -15.65
N THR A 30 -2.34 -7.10 -15.54
CA THR A 30 -1.43 -7.20 -16.70
C THR A 30 -1.65 -8.46 -17.56
N LYS A 31 -2.63 -9.31 -17.24
CA LYS A 31 -2.82 -10.65 -17.85
C LYS A 31 -1.54 -11.50 -17.81
N ASN A 32 -0.75 -11.35 -16.75
CA ASN A 32 0.59 -11.94 -16.59
C ASN A 32 1.58 -11.55 -17.69
N GLN A 33 1.32 -10.45 -18.40
CA GLN A 33 2.11 -9.92 -19.50
C GLN A 33 2.32 -8.42 -19.26
N GLY A 34 3.22 -8.09 -18.34
CA GLY A 34 3.50 -6.71 -17.98
C GLY A 34 4.61 -6.60 -16.93
N ALA A 35 4.91 -5.37 -16.55
CA ALA A 35 5.92 -5.06 -15.56
C ALA A 35 5.27 -4.54 -14.27
N ILE A 36 5.44 -5.32 -13.19
CA ILE A 36 5.11 -4.89 -11.84
C ILE A 36 6.34 -4.25 -11.22
N ARG A 37 6.19 -3.02 -10.71
CA ARG A 37 7.24 -2.23 -10.06
C ARG A 37 6.89 -2.03 -8.60
N PHE A 38 7.84 -2.37 -7.73
CA PHE A 38 7.80 -2.08 -6.31
C PHE A 38 8.77 -0.93 -6.03
N LYS A 39 8.30 0.06 -5.28
CA LYS A 39 9.12 1.17 -4.78
C LYS A 39 8.86 1.35 -3.31
N ALA A 40 9.90 1.57 -2.53
CA ALA A 40 9.78 1.92 -1.14
C ALA A 40 10.67 3.13 -0.83
N ARG A 41 10.17 4.05 -0.01
CA ARG A 41 10.91 5.23 0.44
C ARG A 41 10.43 5.68 1.81
N VAL A 42 11.26 6.42 2.52
CA VAL A 42 10.82 7.17 3.70
C VAL A 42 10.02 8.39 3.24
N THR A 43 8.89 8.65 3.88
CA THR A 43 8.04 9.82 3.65
C THR A 43 7.62 10.44 4.98
N GLU A 44 7.39 11.74 5.00
CA GLU A 44 6.92 12.46 6.19
C GLU A 44 5.40 12.67 6.09
N LEU A 45 4.64 12.12 7.04
CA LEU A 45 3.21 12.36 7.12
C LEU A 45 2.92 13.63 7.92
N THR A 46 2.12 14.52 7.33
CA THR A 46 1.64 15.74 7.96
C THR A 46 0.28 15.48 8.63
N ALA A 47 -0.13 16.35 9.54
CA ALA A 47 -1.45 16.24 10.16
C ALA A 47 -2.63 16.19 9.15
N PRO A 48 -2.61 16.95 8.03
CA PRO A 48 -3.53 16.73 6.91
C PRO A 48 -3.52 15.30 6.35
N HIS A 49 -2.35 14.75 6.03
CA HIS A 49 -2.24 13.38 5.49
C HIS A 49 -2.81 12.35 6.48
N CYS A 50 -2.51 12.50 7.78
CA CYS A 50 -3.04 11.63 8.82
C CYS A 50 -4.57 11.65 8.88
N ARG A 51 -5.21 12.80 8.67
CA ARG A 51 -6.69 12.91 8.61
C ARG A 51 -7.26 12.21 7.38
N GLU A 52 -6.60 12.31 6.23
CA GLU A 52 -7.00 11.61 5.01
C GLU A 52 -6.92 10.08 5.17
N LEU A 53 -5.97 9.60 5.98
CA LEU A 53 -5.83 8.20 6.37
C LEU A 53 -6.79 7.76 7.49
N GLY A 54 -7.81 8.56 7.81
CA GLY A 54 -8.82 8.24 8.82
C GLY A 54 -8.36 8.48 10.27
N GLY A 55 -7.27 9.22 10.48
CA GLY A 55 -6.83 9.69 11.80
C GLY A 55 -6.10 8.66 12.66
N ALA A 56 -5.91 7.43 12.18
CA ALA A 56 -5.17 6.39 12.89
C ALA A 56 -3.64 6.60 12.87
N ALA A 57 -3.14 7.32 11.87
CA ALA A 57 -1.73 7.71 11.78
C ALA A 57 -1.46 8.99 12.57
N THR A 58 -0.26 9.12 13.13
CA THR A 58 0.24 10.37 13.73
C THR A 58 1.24 11.05 12.78
N PRO A 59 1.42 12.37 12.83
CA PRO A 59 2.46 13.01 12.03
C PRO A 59 3.85 12.47 12.37
N GLY A 60 4.73 12.35 11.37
CA GLY A 60 6.06 11.78 11.56
C GLY A 60 6.59 11.02 10.33
N PRO A 61 7.74 10.35 10.46
CA PRO A 61 8.33 9.55 9.39
C PRO A 61 7.63 8.19 9.26
N TYR A 62 7.33 7.82 8.01
CA TYR A 62 6.74 6.53 7.61
C TYR A 62 7.52 5.93 6.44
N VAL A 63 7.41 4.61 6.27
CA VAL A 63 7.82 3.95 5.03
C VAL A 63 6.62 3.86 4.10
N GLU A 64 6.71 4.46 2.93
CA GLU A 64 5.74 4.31 1.85
C GLU A 64 6.18 3.18 0.93
N LEU A 65 5.31 2.19 0.73
CA LEU A 65 5.46 1.14 -0.27
C LEU A 65 4.46 1.41 -1.40
N THR A 66 4.97 1.58 -2.61
CA THR A 66 4.18 1.74 -3.84
C THR A 66 4.35 0.52 -4.72
N ILE A 67 3.22 -0.05 -5.15
CA ILE A 67 3.17 -1.12 -6.15
C ILE A 67 2.49 -0.53 -7.38
N THR A 68 3.10 -0.71 -8.55
CA THR A 68 2.58 -0.17 -9.81
C THR A 68 2.72 -1.20 -10.91
N ASP A 69 1.65 -1.47 -11.63
CA ASP A 69 1.65 -2.22 -12.86
C ASP A 69 1.49 -1.32 -14.09
N ASP A 70 1.67 -1.89 -15.28
CA ASP A 70 1.39 -1.29 -16.57
C ASP A 70 0.13 -1.89 -17.24
N GLY A 71 -0.70 -2.55 -16.45
CA GLY A 71 -1.99 -3.06 -16.88
C GLY A 71 -3.01 -1.96 -17.14
N PRO A 72 -4.19 -2.31 -17.67
CA PRO A 72 -5.25 -1.35 -17.87
C PRO A 72 -5.70 -0.80 -16.51
N SER A 73 -5.77 0.52 -16.41
CA SER A 73 -6.36 1.16 -15.22
C SER A 73 -7.79 0.67 -14.99
N PHE A 74 -8.25 0.74 -13.73
CA PHE A 74 -9.63 0.39 -13.37
C PHE A 74 -10.68 1.10 -14.23
N ALA A 75 -11.80 0.45 -14.52
CA ALA A 75 -12.94 1.15 -15.09
C ALA A 75 -13.50 2.19 -14.09
N PRO A 76 -14.08 3.32 -14.54
CA PRO A 76 -14.62 4.37 -13.65
C PRO A 76 -15.56 3.84 -12.57
N GLU A 77 -16.44 2.90 -12.94
CA GLU A 77 -17.41 2.26 -12.05
C GLU A 77 -16.77 1.33 -11.01
N GLN A 78 -15.59 0.77 -11.30
CA GLN A 78 -14.83 -0.05 -10.36
C GLN A 78 -14.01 0.81 -9.39
N ARG A 79 -13.49 1.96 -9.84
CA ARG A 79 -12.79 2.92 -8.98
C ARG A 79 -13.66 3.40 -7.81
N ALA A 80 -14.96 3.59 -8.03
CA ALA A 80 -15.89 4.02 -6.98
C ALA A 80 -16.07 2.97 -5.86
N LYS A 81 -15.85 1.69 -6.16
CA LYS A 81 -15.90 0.57 -5.20
C LYS A 81 -14.58 0.37 -4.46
N LEU A 82 -13.47 0.84 -5.03
CA LEU A 82 -12.14 0.82 -4.42
C LEU A 82 -12.02 1.97 -3.40
N ARG A 83 -12.75 1.86 -2.29
CA ARG A 83 -12.60 2.75 -1.13
C ARG A 83 -11.85 1.99 -0.04
N VAL A 84 -10.56 2.28 0.08
CA VAL A 84 -9.76 1.88 1.23
C VAL A 84 -9.77 3.08 2.19
N ARG A 85 -10.44 2.97 3.34
CA ARG A 85 -10.24 3.95 4.41
C ARG A 85 -8.96 3.56 5.13
N GLY A 86 -8.04 4.51 5.33
CA GLY A 86 -6.76 4.21 5.99
C GLY A 86 -6.92 3.51 7.35
N ALA A 87 -8.01 3.77 8.07
CA ALA A 87 -8.33 3.12 9.34
C ALA A 87 -8.61 1.60 9.24
N ASP A 88 -9.17 1.12 8.12
CA ASP A 88 -9.59 -0.29 7.99
C ASP A 88 -8.39 -1.23 7.79
N LEU A 89 -7.26 -0.71 7.28
CA LEU A 89 -6.03 -1.49 7.05
C LEU A 89 -5.24 -1.72 8.36
N PHE A 90 -5.25 -0.77 9.29
CA PHE A 90 -4.50 -0.88 10.55
C PHE A 90 -5.21 -1.74 11.60
N GLN A 91 -6.54 -1.83 11.56
CA GLN A 91 -7.29 -2.66 12.51
C GLN A 91 -7.13 -4.17 12.25
N SER A 92 -6.84 -4.58 11.00
CA SER A 92 -6.70 -6.00 10.66
C SER A 92 -5.35 -6.61 11.01
N ILE A 93 -4.34 -5.81 11.39
CA ILE A 93 -2.98 -6.25 11.73
C ILE A 93 -2.78 -6.36 13.26
N GLN A 94 -3.83 -6.11 14.06
CA GLN A 94 -3.79 -6.19 15.53
C GLN A 94 -4.59 -7.36 16.12
N THR A 95 -4.77 -8.45 15.37
CA THR A 95 -5.46 -9.65 15.89
C THR A 95 -4.49 -10.79 16.17
#